data_AF-A0A4Q3IEB2-F1
#
_entry.id   AF-A0A4Q3IEB2-F1
#
_cell.length_a   1.000
_cell.length_b   1.000
_cell.length_c   1.000
_cell.angle_alpha   90.00
_cell.angle_beta   90.00
_cell.angle_gamma   90.00
#
_symmetry.space_group_name_H-M   'P 1'
#
loop_
_entity.id
_entity.type
_entity.pdbx_description
1 polymer ?
#
loop_
_entity_poly.entity_id
_entity_poly.type
_entity_poly.pdbx_seq_one_letter_code
_entity_poly.pdbx_strand_id
1 'polypeptide(L)'
;MAAFVVGAAVAGFATSASAQGVPAGYPADYAATIEASKAEKGLVIYSNMADNNWQPVIAGFKAAYPWINIETLDLGSGTVHSRWEAEAGSGSRTADVLISGANDRWANYGAGDKDVGGARAAAGLGLP
;
A
#
# COMPACT_ATOMS: atom_id res chain seq x y z
N MET A 1 -27.60 -19.16 -58.61
CA MET A 1 -26.45 -18.43 -58.00
C MET A 1 -27.03 -17.53 -56.93
N ALA A 2 -26.97 -17.94 -55.66
CA ALA A 2 -25.90 -17.62 -54.70
C ALA A 2 -25.94 -16.13 -54.30
N ALA A 3 -25.91 -15.70 -53.04
CA ALA A 3 -25.45 -16.36 -51.83
C ALA A 3 -26.09 -15.73 -50.56
N PHE A 4 -26.22 -16.57 -49.53
CA PHE A 4 -26.38 -16.19 -48.13
C PHE A 4 -25.11 -15.45 -47.66
N VAL A 5 -25.24 -14.33 -46.95
CA VAL A 5 -24.14 -13.78 -46.13
C VAL A 5 -24.59 -13.77 -44.68
N VAL A 6 -24.10 -14.77 -43.95
CA VAL A 6 -24.04 -14.79 -42.49
C VAL A 6 -22.63 -14.36 -42.10
N GLY A 7 -22.52 -13.59 -41.02
CA GLY A 7 -21.29 -13.45 -40.25
C GLY A 7 -20.98 -12.00 -39.92
N ALA A 8 -20.59 -11.64 -38.71
CA ALA A 8 -20.49 -12.36 -37.45
C ALA A 8 -20.49 -11.26 -36.37
N ALA A 9 -21.28 -11.42 -35.30
CA ALA A 9 -21.19 -10.52 -34.16
C ALA A 9 -19.82 -10.76 -33.48
N VAL A 10 -18.93 -9.79 -33.56
CA VAL A 10 -17.68 -9.80 -32.80
C VAL A 10 -18.05 -9.52 -31.35
N ALA A 11 -18.33 -10.58 -30.59
CA ALA A 11 -18.45 -10.50 -29.14
C ALA A 11 -17.08 -10.09 -28.59
N GLY A 12 -17.02 -8.88 -28.03
CA GLY A 12 -15.82 -8.36 -27.40
C GLY A 12 -15.34 -9.30 -26.30
N PHE A 13 -14.10 -9.74 -26.39
CA PHE A 13 -13.39 -10.31 -25.25
C PHE A 13 -13.16 -9.17 -24.26
N ALA A 14 -14.11 -8.98 -23.35
CA ALA A 14 -13.82 -8.34 -22.09
C ALA A 14 -12.86 -9.27 -21.36
N THR A 15 -11.56 -9.01 -21.47
CA THR A 15 -10.57 -9.60 -20.56
C THR A 15 -10.94 -9.08 -19.18
N SER A 16 -11.69 -9.87 -18.43
CA SER A 16 -11.77 -9.70 -16.99
C SER A 16 -10.33 -9.79 -16.52
N ALA A 17 -9.75 -8.66 -16.13
CA ALA A 17 -8.58 -8.64 -15.29
C ALA A 17 -9.02 -9.27 -13.97
N SER A 18 -9.08 -10.60 -13.93
CA SER A 18 -9.12 -11.33 -12.69
C SER A 18 -7.88 -10.88 -11.95
N ALA A 19 -8.08 -10.15 -10.85
CA ALA A 19 -7.06 -9.99 -9.83
C ALA A 19 -6.40 -11.36 -9.70
N GLN A 20 -5.10 -11.44 -10.01
CA GLN A 20 -4.35 -12.69 -9.89
C GLN A 20 -4.70 -13.27 -8.53
N GLY A 21 -5.27 -14.48 -8.53
CA GLY A 21 -5.79 -15.09 -7.31
C GLY A 21 -4.74 -15.04 -6.21
N VAL A 22 -5.21 -14.90 -4.96
CA VAL A 22 -4.35 -14.84 -3.78
C VAL A 22 -3.29 -15.96 -3.84
N PRO A 23 -1.98 -15.64 -3.82
CA PRO A 23 -0.93 -16.65 -3.94
C PRO A 23 -0.98 -17.70 -2.83
N ALA A 24 -0.49 -18.90 -3.14
CA ALA A 24 -0.36 -19.95 -2.14
C ALA A 24 0.51 -19.50 -0.97
N GLY A 25 0.09 -19.81 0.26
CA GLY A 25 0.78 -19.42 1.51
C GLY A 25 0.20 -18.18 2.20
N TYR A 26 -0.70 -17.45 1.55
CA TYR A 26 -1.47 -16.39 2.21
C TYR A 26 -2.60 -16.96 3.07
N PRO A 27 -3.05 -16.23 4.11
CA PRO A 27 -4.19 -16.62 4.92
C PRO A 27 -5.46 -16.90 4.10
N ALA A 28 -6.28 -17.84 4.57
CA ALA A 28 -7.50 -18.25 3.86
C ALA A 28 -8.51 -17.10 3.66
N ASP A 29 -8.46 -16.10 4.54
CA ASP A 29 -9.32 -14.92 4.56
C ASP A 29 -8.68 -13.69 3.87
N TYR A 30 -7.52 -13.83 3.23
CA TYR A 30 -6.83 -12.68 2.61
C TYR A 30 -7.64 -11.99 1.50
N ALA A 31 -8.53 -12.74 0.83
CA ALA A 31 -9.48 -12.14 -0.12
C ALA A 31 -10.38 -11.09 0.55
N ALA A 32 -10.76 -11.27 1.82
CA ALA A 32 -11.52 -10.29 2.58
C ALA A 32 -10.70 -9.01 2.83
N THR A 33 -9.39 -9.12 3.04
CA THR A 33 -8.49 -7.95 3.13
C THR A 33 -8.45 -7.17 1.81
N ILE A 34 -8.36 -7.88 0.67
CA ILE A 34 -8.39 -7.26 -0.66
C ILE A 34 -9.72 -6.53 -0.87
N GLU A 35 -10.85 -7.16 -0.52
CA GLU A 35 -12.16 -6.52 -0.64
C GLU A 35 -12.32 -5.31 0.29
N ALA A 36 -11.89 -5.42 1.55
CA ALA A 36 -11.93 -4.32 2.51
C ALA A 36 -11.10 -3.10 2.03
N SER A 37 -9.98 -3.35 1.34
CA SER A 37 -9.12 -2.28 0.82
C SER A 37 -9.82 -1.32 -0.16
N LYS A 38 -10.93 -1.74 -0.79
CA LYS A 38 -11.69 -0.88 -1.71
C LYS A 38 -12.39 0.29 -1.03
N ALA A 39 -12.59 0.20 0.29
CA ALA A 39 -13.16 1.29 1.09
C ALA A 39 -12.10 2.26 1.63
N GLU A 40 -10.81 1.95 1.46
CA GLU A 40 -9.71 2.77 1.96
C GLU A 40 -9.45 3.99 1.08
N LYS A 41 -8.87 5.03 1.69
CA LYS A 41 -8.58 6.31 1.00
C LYS A 41 -7.29 6.32 0.17
N GLY A 42 -6.56 5.20 0.18
CA GLY A 42 -5.24 5.07 -0.42
C GLY A 42 -4.12 4.92 0.61
N LEU A 43 -2.90 4.81 0.10
CA LEU A 43 -1.67 4.53 0.82
C LEU A 43 -0.72 5.74 0.74
N VAL A 44 -0.16 6.16 1.87
CA VAL A 44 0.87 7.19 1.97
C VAL A 44 2.17 6.54 2.44
N ILE A 45 3.25 6.72 1.67
CA ILE A 45 4.57 6.17 1.96
C ILE A 45 5.55 7.32 2.23
N TYR A 46 6.17 7.32 3.40
CA TYR A 46 7.32 8.18 3.68
C TYR A 46 8.59 7.39 3.42
N SER A 47 9.49 7.93 2.61
CA SER A 47 10.61 7.18 2.06
C SER A 47 11.85 8.06 1.96
N ASN A 48 13.02 7.50 2.29
CA ASN A 48 14.32 8.10 2.01
C ASN A 48 14.85 7.84 0.59
N MET A 49 14.08 7.12 -0.22
CA MET A 49 14.34 6.92 -1.64
C MET A 49 13.55 7.94 -2.47
N ALA A 50 14.16 8.40 -3.56
CA ALA A 50 13.53 9.27 -4.54
C ALA A 50 12.29 8.63 -5.19
N ASP A 51 11.31 9.45 -5.57
CA ASP A 51 10.02 9.03 -6.14
C ASP A 51 10.14 8.17 -7.41
N ASN A 52 11.21 8.35 -8.18
CA ASN A 52 11.46 7.55 -9.39
C ASN A 52 11.79 6.08 -9.07
N ASN A 53 12.37 5.80 -7.90
CA ASN A 53 12.67 4.44 -7.47
C ASN A 53 11.41 3.63 -7.14
N TRP A 54 10.30 4.32 -6.83
CA TRP A 54 9.01 3.69 -6.52
C TRP A 54 8.20 3.29 -7.74
N GLN A 55 8.48 3.88 -8.90
CA GLN A 55 7.69 3.67 -10.12
C GLN A 55 7.42 2.19 -10.46
N PRO A 56 8.41 1.27 -10.46
CA PRO A 56 8.13 -0.13 -10.77
C PRO A 56 7.23 -0.81 -9.73
N VAL A 57 7.39 -0.49 -8.45
CA VAL A 57 6.56 -1.05 -7.37
C VAL A 57 5.12 -0.53 -7.48
N ILE A 58 4.97 0.78 -7.67
CA ILE A 58 3.65 1.42 -7.84
C ILE A 58 2.94 0.87 -9.07
N ALA A 59 3.66 0.70 -10.19
CA ALA A 59 3.09 0.15 -11.42
C ALA A 59 2.57 -1.28 -11.21
N GLY A 60 3.37 -2.15 -10.57
CA GLY A 60 2.96 -3.52 -10.24
C GLY A 60 1.77 -3.55 -9.28
N PHE A 61 1.78 -2.70 -8.25
CA PHE A 61 0.70 -2.62 -7.28
C PHE A 61 -0.60 -2.13 -7.91
N LYS A 62 -0.55 -1.08 -8.74
CA LYS A 62 -1.72 -0.55 -9.46
C LYS A 62 -2.27 -1.52 -10.51
N ALA A 63 -1.41 -2.36 -11.10
CA ALA A 63 -1.86 -3.41 -12.01
C ALA A 63 -2.71 -4.48 -11.28
N ALA A 64 -2.36 -4.81 -10.04
CA ALA A 64 -3.11 -5.76 -9.21
C ALA A 64 -4.31 -5.12 -8.50
N TYR A 65 -4.17 -3.88 -8.04
CA TYR A 65 -5.11 -3.16 -7.17
C TYR A 65 -5.37 -1.73 -7.70
N PRO A 66 -6.07 -1.59 -8.84
CA PRO A 66 -6.22 -0.30 -9.52
C PRO A 66 -7.05 0.74 -8.75
N TRP A 67 -7.79 0.33 -7.71
CA TRP A 67 -8.58 1.23 -6.87
C TRP A 67 -7.77 1.92 -5.77
N ILE A 68 -6.55 1.46 -5.48
CA ILE A 68 -5.72 2.02 -4.42
C ILE A 68 -4.85 3.14 -4.99
N ASN A 69 -5.06 4.37 -4.52
CA ASN A 69 -4.14 5.47 -4.78
C ASN A 69 -2.89 5.33 -3.89
N ILE A 70 -1.71 5.56 -4.44
CA ILE A 70 -0.44 5.52 -3.69
C ILE A 70 0.25 6.87 -3.84
N GLU A 71 0.62 7.45 -2.71
CA GLU A 71 1.40 8.68 -2.60
C GLU A 71 2.73 8.36 -1.94
N THR A 72 3.82 8.86 -2.51
CA THR A 72 5.16 8.77 -1.95
C THR A 72 5.65 10.15 -1.57
N LEU A 73 6.37 10.25 -0.46
CA LEU A 73 7.06 11.46 -0.06
C LEU A 73 8.53 11.12 0.16
N ASP A 74 9.39 11.72 -0.67
CA ASP A 74 10.84 11.70 -0.53
C ASP A 74 11.25 12.61 0.63
N LEU A 75 11.72 12.00 1.71
CA LEU A 75 12.13 12.63 2.95
C LEU A 75 13.45 12.01 3.41
N GLY A 76 14.40 12.81 3.90
CA GLY A 76 15.60 12.26 4.53
C GLY A 76 15.26 11.30 5.68
N SER A 77 16.07 10.24 5.89
CA SER A 77 15.77 9.16 6.84
C SER A 77 15.41 9.66 8.25
N GLY A 78 16.07 10.69 8.77
CA GLY A 78 15.71 11.28 10.07
C GLY A 78 14.33 11.97 10.07
N THR A 79 13.97 12.60 8.96
CA THR A 79 12.72 13.34 8.77
C THR A 79 11.51 12.41 8.64
N VAL A 80 11.68 11.21 8.04
CA VAL A 80 10.63 10.18 7.94
C VAL A 80 10.01 9.91 9.31
N HIS A 81 10.85 9.71 10.33
CA HIS A 81 10.39 9.39 11.69
C HIS A 81 9.81 10.61 12.41
N SER A 82 10.55 11.74 12.45
CA SER A 82 10.10 12.91 13.22
C SER A 82 8.79 13.50 12.69
N ARG A 83 8.57 13.43 11.37
CA ARG A 83 7.31 13.88 10.77
C ARG A 83 6.15 12.94 11.14
N TRP A 84 6.34 11.64 10.98
CA TRP A 84 5.33 10.65 11.37
C TRP A 84 4.97 10.76 12.84
N GLU A 85 5.95 10.89 13.74
CA GLU A 85 5.75 11.09 15.18
C GLU A 85 4.89 12.34 15.46
N ALA A 86 5.18 13.46 14.78
CA ALA A 86 4.43 14.71 14.95
C ALA A 86 2.97 14.62 14.43
N GLU A 87 2.75 13.97 13.29
CA GLU A 87 1.43 13.80 12.70
C GLU A 87 0.58 12.78 13.48
N ALA A 88 1.17 11.65 13.87
CA ALA A 88 0.53 10.63 14.70
C ALA A 88 0.13 11.18 16.08
N GLY A 89 0.99 11.99 16.69
CA GLY A 89 0.72 12.66 17.97
C GLY A 89 -0.41 13.70 17.90
N SER A 90 -0.63 14.31 16.73
CA SER A 90 -1.71 15.29 16.52
C SER A 90 -3.02 14.68 16.02
N GLY A 91 -3.03 13.38 15.68
CA GLY A 91 -4.19 12.70 15.11
C GLY A 91 -4.48 13.09 13.66
N SER A 92 -3.52 13.71 12.98
CA SER A 92 -3.60 14.03 11.55
C SER A 92 -3.45 12.76 10.70
N ARG A 93 -3.91 12.79 9.44
CA ARG A 93 -3.53 11.74 8.47
C ARG A 93 -2.00 11.74 8.33
N THR A 94 -1.40 10.57 8.45
CA THR A 94 0.04 10.37 8.34
C THR A 94 0.35 9.19 7.42
N ALA A 95 1.63 8.80 7.34
CA ALA A 95 2.10 7.67 6.56
C ALA A 95 1.56 6.33 7.07
N ASP A 96 1.25 5.46 6.12
CA ASP A 96 0.90 4.06 6.35
C ASP A 96 2.16 3.15 6.27
N VAL A 97 3.19 3.59 5.53
CA VAL A 97 4.47 2.88 5.39
C VAL A 97 5.63 3.86 5.57
N LEU A 98 6.61 3.47 6.40
CA LEU A 98 7.86 4.20 6.58
C LEU A 98 9.02 3.39 5.99
N ILE A 99 9.81 4.01 5.13
CA ILE A 99 11.05 3.47 4.58
C ILE A 99 12.19 4.43 4.94
N SER A 100 13.12 3.96 5.77
CA SER A 100 14.16 4.80 6.37
C SER A 100 15.40 3.98 6.71
N GLY A 101 16.57 4.56 6.45
CA GLY A 101 17.87 4.03 6.90
C GLY A 101 18.31 4.46 8.31
N ALA A 102 17.44 5.14 9.08
CA ALA A 102 17.74 5.54 10.45
C ALA A 102 17.53 4.36 11.44
N ASN A 103 18.51 3.47 11.51
CA ASN A 103 18.43 2.23 12.30
C ASN A 103 18.24 2.48 13.81
N ASP A 104 18.79 3.58 14.32
CA ASP A 104 18.60 4.03 15.69
C ASP A 104 17.12 4.29 16.03
N ARG A 105 16.37 4.87 15.09
CA ARG A 105 14.93 5.13 15.26
C ARG A 105 14.15 3.81 15.36
N TRP A 106 14.46 2.84 14.51
CA TRP A 106 13.84 1.52 14.55
C TRP A 106 14.11 0.79 15.87
N ALA A 107 15.34 0.88 16.39
CA ALA A 107 15.70 0.30 17.69
C ALA A 107 14.84 0.87 18.83
N ASN A 108 14.56 2.18 18.82
CA ASN A 108 13.74 2.82 19.85
C ASN A 108 12.28 2.32 19.84
N TYR A 109 11.71 2.03 18.67
CA TYR A 109 10.36 1.48 18.57
C TYR A 109 10.29 0.03 19.08
N GLY A 110 11.31 -0.78 18.81
CA GLY A 110 11.38 -2.17 19.28
C GLY A 110 11.73 -2.32 20.77
N ALA A 111 12.46 -1.36 21.33
CA ALA A 111 12.86 -1.38 22.75
C ALA A 111 11.76 -0.94 23.72
N GLY A 112 10.57 -0.56 23.22
CA GLY A 112 9.46 -0.10 24.05
C GLY A 112 9.76 1.22 24.76
N ASP A 113 10.21 2.23 24.01
CA ASP A 113 10.54 3.52 24.61
C ASP A 113 9.29 4.25 25.14
N LYS A 114 9.10 4.09 26.45
CA LYS A 114 8.20 4.74 27.42
C LYS A 114 8.05 6.26 27.32
N ASP A 115 8.86 6.94 26.50
CA ASP A 115 8.90 8.40 26.40
C ASP A 115 8.27 8.96 25.10
N VAL A 116 7.78 8.10 24.20
CA VAL A 116 7.05 8.52 22.98
C VAL A 116 5.63 7.96 22.98
N GLY A 117 4.69 8.64 23.66
CA GLY A 117 3.24 8.42 23.47
C GLY A 117 2.82 6.94 23.37
N GLY A 118 3.37 6.08 24.24
CA GLY A 118 3.43 4.62 24.08
C GLY A 118 2.08 3.90 23.99
N ALA A 119 0.96 4.60 24.11
CA ALA A 119 -0.38 4.02 23.99
C ALA A 119 -0.88 3.91 22.54
N ARG A 120 -0.29 4.60 21.54
CA ARG A 120 -0.80 4.59 20.14
C ARG A 120 0.15 4.02 19.09
N ALA A 121 1.47 4.10 19.28
CA ALA A 121 2.42 3.50 18.35
C ALA A 121 2.32 1.96 18.33
N ALA A 122 2.11 1.33 19.49
CA ALA A 122 1.87 -0.11 19.59
C ALA A 122 0.51 -0.54 18.99
N ALA A 123 -0.52 0.31 19.08
CA ALA A 123 -1.85 0.02 18.56
C ALA A 123 -1.95 0.13 17.03
N GLY A 124 -1.06 0.89 16.39
CA GLY A 124 -1.05 1.09 14.93
C GLY A 124 -0.23 0.08 14.14
N LEU A 125 0.70 -0.65 14.79
CA LEU A 125 1.62 -1.56 14.10
C LEU A 125 1.11 -2.99 13.97
N GLY A 126 0.05 -3.38 14.71
CA GLY A 126 -0.57 -4.71 14.57
C GLY A 126 0.43 -5.88 14.65
N LEU A 127 1.58 -5.66 15.30
CA LEU A 127 2.56 -6.72 15.55
C LEU A 127 2.13 -7.44 16.84
N PRO A 128 2.16 -8.79 16.85
CA PRO A 128 1.81 -9.57 18.03
C PRO A 128 2.70 -9.22 19.24
#